data_AF-A0AB37XRR4-F1
#
_entry.id   AF-A0AB37XRR4-F1
#
_cell.length_a   1.000
_cell.length_b   1.000
_cell.length_c   1.000
_cell.angle_alpha   90.00
_cell.angle_beta   90.00
_cell.angle_gamma   90.00
#
_symmetry.space_group_name_H-M   'P 1'
#
loop_
_entity.id
_entity.type
_entity.pdbx_description
1 polymer ?
#
loop_
_entity_poly.entity_id
_entity_poly.type
_entity_poly.pdbx_seq_one_letter_code
_entity_poly.pdbx_strand_id
1 'polypeptide(L)' 'IADQVSDAILDAILKDDPNARVACETTVTTGMALIAGEISTTTYVDIPKVVRETIKEIGYTRAKYGYDYETMA' A
#
# COMPACT_ATOMS: atom_id res chain seq x y z
N ILE A 1 -2.61 -0.52 -9.62
CA ILE A 1 -2.90 -0.18 -8.20
C ILE A 1 -2.21 -1.18 -7.30
N ALA A 2 -2.58 -2.47 -7.33
CA ALA A 2 -1.97 -3.51 -6.50
C ALA A 2 -0.43 -3.50 -6.55
N ASP A 3 0.16 -3.61 -7.75
CA ASP A 3 1.63 -3.63 -7.90
C ASP A 3 2.29 -2.38 -7.32
N GLN A 4 1.78 -1.19 -7.66
CA GLN A 4 2.31 0.07 -7.15
C GLN A 4 2.19 0.21 -5.62
N VAL A 5 1.14 -0.36 -5.02
CA VAL A 5 0.97 -0.37 -3.57
C VAL A 5 1.97 -1.33 -2.92
N SER A 6 2.14 -2.53 -3.48
CA SER A 6 3.15 -3.49 -3.01
C SER A 6 4.56 -2.90 -3.10
N ASP A 7 4.90 -2.25 -4.22
CA ASP A 7 6.19 -1.60 -4.42
C ASP A 7 6.38 -0.39 -3.49
N ALA A 8 5.35 0.43 -3.26
CA ALA A 8 5.45 1.55 -2.33
C ALA A 8 5.70 1.11 -0.89
N ILE A 9 5.11 -0.02 -0.47
CA ILE A 9 5.38 -0.63 0.83
C ILE A 9 6.81 -1.17 0.89
N LEU A 10 7.27 -1.85 -0.16
CA LEU A 10 8.65 -2.33 -0.28
C LEU A 10 9.65 -1.17 -0.15
N ASP A 11 9.45 -0.09 -0.91
CA ASP A 11 10.30 1.09 -0.92
C ASP A 11 10.33 1.79 0.45
N ALA A 12 9.17 1.94 1.08
CA ALA A 12 9.07 2.53 2.41
C ALA A 12 9.86 1.74 3.47
N ILE A 13 9.89 0.41 3.36
CA ILE A 13 10.66 -0.47 4.25
C ILE A 13 12.15 -0.39 3.92
N LEU A 14 12.52 -0.62 2.66
CA LEU A 14 13.93 -0.70 2.24
C LEU A 14 14.68 0.62 2.40
N LYS A 15 13.97 1.75 2.44
CA LYS A 15 14.53 3.06 2.74
C LYS A 15 15.24 3.09 4.10
N ASP A 16 14.64 2.49 5.12
CA ASP A 16 15.14 2.51 6.50
C ASP A 16 15.78 1.17 6.93
N ASP A 17 15.46 0.06 6.25
CA ASP A 17 16.05 -1.26 6.47
C ASP A 17 16.40 -1.96 5.14
N PRO A 18 17.58 -1.69 4.55
CA PRO A 18 18.00 -2.27 3.27
C PRO A 18 18.17 -3.79 3.26
N ASN A 19 18.21 -4.43 4.43
CA ASN A 19 18.36 -5.89 4.57
C ASN A 19 17.01 -6.59 4.86
N ALA A 20 15.90 -5.84 4.87
CA ALA A 20 14.58 -6.40 5.09
C ALA A 20 14.22 -7.44 4.02
N ARG A 21 13.39 -8.41 4.41
CA ARG A 21 12.76 -9.36 3.48
C ARG A 21 11.28 -9.08 3.43
N VAL A 22 10.77 -8.77 2.25
CA VAL A 22 9.41 -8.30 2.04
C VAL A 22 8.76 -9.17 0.96
N ALA A 23 7.76 -9.95 1.36
CA ALA A 23 6.79 -10.58 0.47
C ALA A 23 5.45 -9.88 0.72
N CYS A 24 5.19 -8.79 0.01
CA CYS A 24 3.99 -7.97 0.18
C CYS A 24 3.05 -8.16 -1.02
N GLU A 25 1.90 -8.76 -0.75
CA GLU A 25 0.87 -9.03 -1.75
C GLU A 25 -0.31 -8.09 -1.54
N THR A 26 -0.76 -7.46 -2.62
CA THR A 26 -1.89 -6.52 -2.58
C THR A 26 -3.03 -7.04 -3.45
N THR A 27 -4.22 -7.18 -2.86
CA THR A 27 -5.46 -7.43 -3.61
C THR A 27 -6.39 -6.23 -3.49
N VAL A 28 -6.84 -5.69 -4.62
CA VAL A 28 -7.75 -4.54 -4.67
C VAL A 28 -9.11 -4.97 -5.21
N THR A 29 -10.17 -4.58 -4.51
CA THR A 29 -11.56 -4.78 -4.93
C THR A 29 -12.39 -3.58 -4.51
N THR A 30 -13.66 -3.47 -4.91
CA THR A 30 -14.49 -2.28 -4.67
C THR A 30 -14.50 -1.87 -3.19
N GLY A 31 -13.96 -0.67 -2.91
CA GLY A 31 -13.94 -0.08 -1.57
C GLY A 31 -12.95 -0.70 -0.58
N MET A 32 -12.04 -1.59 -1.00
CA MET A 32 -11.10 -2.25 -0.09
C MET A 32 -9.74 -2.50 -0.76
N ALA A 33 -8.66 -2.38 0.01
CA ALA A 33 -7.33 -2.86 -0.35
C ALA A 33 -6.84 -3.83 0.73
N LEU A 34 -6.77 -5.12 0.39
CA LEU A 34 -6.22 -6.14 1.29
C LEU A 34 -4.72 -6.26 1.06
N ILE A 35 -3.94 -5.97 2.10
CA ILE A 35 -2.50 -6.19 2.14
C ILE A 35 -2.23 -7.48 2.92
N ALA A 36 -1.49 -8.40 2.32
CA ALA A 36 -1.17 -9.71 2.89
C ALA A 36 0.28 -10.12 2.58
N GLY A 37 0.75 -11.19 3.21
CA GLY A 37 2.09 -11.73 3.03
C GLY A 37 2.97 -11.57 4.28
N GLU A 38 4.27 -11.73 4.11
CA GLU A 38 5.24 -11.79 5.21
C GLU A 38 6.34 -10.73 5.07
N ILE A 39 6.53 -9.98 6.14
CA ILE A 39 7.54 -8.93 6.23
C ILE A 39 8.45 -9.23 7.42
N SER A 40 9.76 -9.33 7.17
CA SER A 40 10.81 -9.40 8.19
C SER A 40 11.66 -8.14 8.10
N THR A 41 11.49 -7.23 9.06
CA THR A 41 12.22 -5.96 9.12
C THR A 41 12.37 -5.49 10.57
N THR A 42 13.30 -4.56 10.80
CA THR A 42 13.47 -3.86 12.08
C THR A 42 12.84 -2.45 12.10
N THR A 43 12.38 -1.94 10.96
CA THR A 43 11.70 -0.65 10.87
C THR A 43 10.19 -0.77 11.11
N TYR A 44 9.54 0.37 11.34
CA TYR A 44 8.08 0.49 11.41
C TYR A 44 7.58 1.34 10.26
N VAL A 45 6.59 0.83 9.52
CA VAL A 45 5.93 1.55 8.42
C VAL A 45 4.43 1.57 8.67
N ASP A 46 3.82 2.76 8.56
CA ASP A 46 2.37 2.94 8.59
C ASP A 46 1.77 2.52 7.23
N ILE A 47 1.49 1.22 7.11
CA ILE A 47 0.98 0.62 5.88
C ILE A 47 -0.32 1.30 5.39
N PRO A 48 -1.36 1.50 6.23
CA PRO A 48 -2.57 2.21 5.78
C PRO A 48 -2.28 3.59 5.18
N LYS A 49 -1.36 4.36 5.76
CA LYS A 49 -1.00 5.66 5.23
C LYS A 49 -0.34 5.56 3.85
N VAL A 50 0.67 4.69 3.70
CA VAL A 50 1.37 4.48 2.42
C VAL A 50 0.38 4.07 1.34
N VAL A 51 -0.49 3.09 1.62
CA VAL A 51 -1.51 2.61 0.68
C VAL A 51 -2.42 3.75 0.21
N ARG A 52 -2.92 4.58 1.13
CA ARG A 52 -3.80 5.71 0.80
C ARG A 52 -3.09 6.80 0.01
N GLU A 53 -1.84 7.11 0.35
CA GLU A 53 -1.02 8.09 -0.38
C GLU A 53 -0.75 7.59 -1.82
N THR A 54 -0.37 6.33 -2.00
CA THR A 54 -0.18 5.73 -3.33
C THR A 54 -1.46 5.75 -4.17
N ILE A 55 -2.61 5.38 -3.59
CA ILE A 55 -3.91 5.39 -4.30
C ILE A 55 -4.31 6.83 -4.68
N LYS A 56 -4.02 7.81 -3.82
CA LYS A 56 -4.24 9.23 -4.10
C LYS A 56 -3.38 9.71 -5.27
N GLU A 57 -2.10 9.34 -5.30
CA GLU A 57 -1.15 9.69 -6.36
C GLU A 57 -1.54 9.08 -7.72
N ILE A 58 -2.09 7.86 -7.72
CA ILE A 58 -2.68 7.23 -8.91
C ILE A 58 -3.89 8.04 -9.44
N GLY A 59 -4.63 8.72 -8.55
CA GLY A 59 -5.72 9.64 -8.90
C GLY A 59 -7.11 9.24 -8.40
N TYR A 60 -7.24 8.16 -7.62
CA TYR A 60 -8.51 7.73 -7.02
C TYR A 60 -8.89 8.60 -5.81
N THR A 61 -9.30 9.83 -6.12
CA THR A 61 -9.55 10.92 -5.16
C THR A 61 -11.02 11.22 -4.91
N ARG A 62 -11.93 10.46 -5.55
CA ARG A 62 -13.36 10.70 -5.51
C ARG A 62 -14.11 9.38 -5.68
N ALA A 63 -15.05 9.09 -4.78
CA ALA A 63 -15.93 7.92 -4.84
C ALA A 63 -16.60 7.67 -6.20
N LYS A 64 -16.88 8.73 -6.98
CA LYS A 64 -17.48 8.61 -8.34
C LYS A 64 -16.61 7.84 -9.35
N TYR A 65 -15.32 7.67 -9.07
CA TYR A 65 -14.41 6.86 -9.91
C TYR A 65 -14.54 5.35 -9.61
N GLY A 66 -15.46 4.97 -8.71
CA GLY A 66 -15.64 3.59 -8.24
C GLY A 66 -14.67 3.22 -7.12
N TYR A 67 -13.78 4.13 -6.71
CA TYR A 67 -12.78 3.93 -5.67
C TYR A 67 -12.30 5.28 -5.12
N ASP A 68 -12.00 5.37 -3.83
CA ASP A 68 -11.59 6.61 -3.16
C ASP A 68 -10.60 6.32 -2.04
N TYR A 69 -9.43 6.98 -2.09
CA TYR A 69 -8.37 6.84 -1.10
C TYR A 69 -8.82 7.25 0.33
N GLU A 70 -9.82 8.11 0.48
CA GLU A 70 -10.31 8.54 1.80
C GLU A 70 -11.25 7.50 2.42
N THR A 71 -12.10 6.87 1.62
CA THR A 71 -13.21 6.03 2.14
C THR A 71 -12.99 4.53 1.98
N MET A 72 -11.98 4.10 1.22
CA MET A 72 -11.62 2.67 1.12
C MET A 72 -11.22 2.10 2.49
N ALA A 73 -11.49 0.80 2.69
CA ALA A 73 -11.14 0.00 3.86
C ALA A 73 -9.77 -0.68 3.72
#